data_AF-A0A1U7N169-F1
#
_entry.id   AF-A0A1U7N169-F1
#
_cell.length_a   1.000
_cell.length_b   1.000
_cell.length_c   1.000
_cell.angle_alpha   90.00
_cell.angle_beta   90.00
_cell.angle_gamma   90.00
#
_symmetry.space_group_name_H-M   'P 1'
#
loop_
_entity.id
_entity.type
_entity.pdbx_description
1 polymer ?
#
loop_
_entity_poly.entity_id
_entity_poly.type
_entity_poly.pdbx_seq_one_letter_code
_entity_poly.pdbx_strand_id
1 'polypeptide(L)'
;MIWKRLFSISLLSTVLIAIAAPATIPAEGLYYIAAVTGDVQVKRRLWFGYDRAHQGDRLKLTDQIWVKNPQSSATVSCSDLSNWQVPVGTALKVSEVCPNSGILFRPGDNLAPGRGIENEDFPYLISPRNTALRPNQPLTLRWHGVKEASHYDVTIKDLARPVWEKRVSEPIVDYPNSSQLRRDWGYFIVVTASTGVSSPKNLNQEPAPTITLLTDDQEQELKKNLAKIETQNLDADAKAQKKAHLYHSTCQDRNYPNTCLNQDAIDLLETRIKAGTDNAAIYQLQAEMYQRIGLKRQAQQRYRTALALAKKANNLPLQAEIQEQLGEIAHNLEEFAEAVEWLEAAEGIYQKLFNLEDPEAQGKLEELRNDIEDSQGRI
;
A
#
# COMPACT_ATOMS: atom_id res chain seq x y z
N MET A 1 4.79 -16.87 -84.58
CA MET A 1 3.60 -16.99 -83.71
C MET A 1 4.05 -16.68 -82.29
N ILE A 2 3.72 -15.48 -81.81
CA ILE A 2 4.20 -14.91 -80.53
C ILE A 2 3.16 -15.23 -79.45
N TRP A 3 3.57 -15.84 -78.34
CA TRP A 3 2.73 -16.04 -77.16
C TRP A 3 3.22 -15.11 -76.05
N LYS A 4 2.40 -14.10 -75.71
CA LYS A 4 2.61 -13.19 -74.56
C LYS A 4 2.00 -13.84 -73.31
N ARG A 5 2.79 -13.99 -72.24
CA ARG A 5 2.27 -14.22 -70.89
C ARG A 5 2.19 -12.87 -70.16
N LEU A 6 0.99 -12.52 -69.68
CA LEU A 6 0.74 -11.42 -68.77
C LEU A 6 1.00 -11.89 -67.34
N PHE A 7 1.89 -11.21 -66.62
CA PHE A 7 1.99 -11.31 -65.17
C PHE A 7 1.20 -10.16 -64.54
N SER A 8 0.19 -10.50 -63.75
CA SER A 8 -0.54 -9.56 -62.89
C SER A 8 0.19 -9.48 -61.56
N ILE A 9 0.61 -8.28 -61.14
CA ILE A 9 1.22 -8.02 -59.84
C ILE A 9 0.14 -7.35 -58.98
N SER A 10 -0.43 -8.09 -58.03
CA SER A 10 -1.28 -7.52 -56.97
C SER A 10 -0.38 -6.92 -55.89
N LEU A 11 -0.43 -5.59 -55.72
CA LEU A 11 0.13 -4.91 -54.54
C LEU A 11 -0.80 -5.14 -53.34
N LEU A 12 -0.36 -5.94 -52.37
CA LEU A 12 -0.94 -5.99 -51.02
C LEU A 12 -0.35 -4.85 -50.19
N SER A 13 -1.14 -3.81 -49.91
CA SER A 13 -0.81 -2.80 -48.90
C SER A 13 -1.00 -3.39 -47.51
N THR A 14 0.09 -3.61 -46.78
CA THR A 14 0.07 -3.91 -45.35
C THR A 14 -0.02 -2.62 -44.56
N VAL A 15 -1.18 -2.36 -43.96
CA VAL A 15 -1.36 -1.32 -42.95
C VAL A 15 -0.69 -1.79 -41.66
N LEU A 16 0.45 -1.18 -41.32
CA LEU A 16 1.09 -1.33 -40.01
C LEU A 16 0.26 -0.57 -38.97
N ILE A 17 -0.55 -1.29 -38.21
CA ILE A 17 -1.16 -0.76 -36.98
C ILE A 17 -0.04 -0.77 -35.93
N ALA A 18 0.52 0.41 -35.64
CA ALA A 18 1.42 0.59 -34.52
C ALA A 18 0.60 0.46 -33.23
N ILE A 19 0.75 -0.67 -32.53
CA ILE A 19 0.24 -0.85 -31.18
C ILE A 19 1.13 0.02 -30.29
N ALA A 20 0.63 1.19 -29.87
CA ALA A 20 1.30 2.00 -28.88
C ALA A 20 1.35 1.19 -27.57
N ALA A 21 2.56 0.84 -27.12
CA ALA A 21 2.73 0.30 -25.78
C ALA A 21 2.24 1.34 -24.77
N PRO A 22 1.45 0.95 -23.75
CA PRO A 22 1.04 1.89 -22.70
C PRO A 22 2.30 2.48 -22.06
N ALA A 23 2.34 3.81 -21.95
CA ALA A 23 3.42 4.49 -21.25
C ALA A 23 3.40 4.05 -19.78
N THR A 24 4.46 3.37 -19.34
CA THR A 24 4.66 3.07 -17.92
C THR A 24 4.97 4.38 -17.22
N ILE A 25 4.00 4.91 -16.46
CA ILE A 25 4.26 6.05 -15.57
C ILE A 25 5.26 5.55 -14.51
N PRO A 26 6.47 6.14 -14.41
CA PRO A 26 7.42 5.75 -13.37
C PRO A 26 6.77 6.04 -12.01
N ALA A 27 6.73 5.04 -11.10
CA ALA A 27 6.11 5.30 -9.80
C ALA A 27 6.88 6.41 -9.06
N GLU A 28 6.11 7.34 -8.51
CA GLU A 28 6.61 8.49 -7.77
C GLU A 28 7.40 8.03 -6.54
N GLY A 29 8.58 8.61 -6.34
CA GLY A 29 9.38 8.36 -5.15
C GLY A 29 8.62 8.78 -3.89
N LEU A 30 8.91 8.13 -2.77
CA LEU A 30 8.32 8.50 -1.48
C LEU A 30 9.17 9.54 -0.75
N TYR A 31 8.52 10.62 -0.31
CA TYR A 31 9.09 11.66 0.52
C TYR A 31 8.15 11.94 1.69
N TYR A 32 8.69 12.06 2.90
CA TYR A 32 7.88 12.39 4.07
C TYR A 32 8.70 13.07 5.16
N ILE A 33 8.01 13.78 6.05
CA ILE A 33 8.62 14.43 7.21
C ILE A 33 8.91 13.36 8.26
N ALA A 34 10.18 12.98 8.39
CA ALA A 34 10.63 11.94 9.32
C ALA A 34 10.70 12.46 10.77
N ALA A 35 10.99 13.75 10.97
CA ALA A 35 10.99 14.37 12.29
C ALA A 35 10.61 15.85 12.15
N VAL A 36 9.89 16.38 13.14
CA VAL A 36 9.50 17.78 13.18
C VAL A 36 9.45 18.28 14.62
N THR A 37 9.94 19.49 14.86
CA THR A 37 9.82 20.19 16.15
C THR A 37 9.55 21.67 15.88
N GLY A 38 8.66 22.28 16.67
CA GLY A 38 8.36 23.71 16.59
C GLY A 38 7.42 24.10 15.43
N ASP A 39 7.57 25.34 14.97
CA ASP A 39 6.86 25.95 13.84
C ASP A 39 7.54 25.60 12.52
N VAL A 40 7.01 24.56 11.89
CA VAL A 40 7.37 24.10 10.55
C VAL A 40 6.10 24.02 9.74
N GLN A 41 6.16 24.50 8.50
CA GLN A 41 5.00 24.58 7.63
C GLN A 41 5.26 23.93 6.28
N VAL A 42 4.19 23.36 5.70
CA VAL A 42 4.19 22.80 4.34
C VAL A 42 3.21 23.58 3.49
N LYS A 43 3.58 23.88 2.24
CA LYS A 43 2.65 24.34 1.21
C LYS A 43 2.61 23.31 0.09
N ARG A 44 1.41 22.77 -0.16
CA ARG A 44 1.16 21.82 -1.24
C ARG A 44 0.60 22.52 -2.47
N ARG A 45 0.71 21.88 -3.64
CA ARG A 45 0.29 22.43 -4.94
C ARG A 45 -1.14 22.97 -4.94
N LEU A 46 -2.07 22.18 -4.40
CA LEU A 46 -3.51 22.49 -4.38
C LEU A 46 -3.91 23.39 -3.21
N TRP A 47 -3.03 23.63 -2.24
CA TRP A 47 -3.41 24.36 -1.04
C TRP A 47 -3.41 25.87 -1.28
N PHE A 48 -4.37 26.55 -0.64
CA PHE A 48 -4.43 28.01 -0.66
C PHE A 48 -3.18 28.64 0.00
N GLY A 49 -2.69 28.02 1.08
CA GLY A 49 -1.59 28.53 1.87
C GLY A 49 -0.69 27.45 2.48
N TYR A 50 0.11 27.88 3.44
CA TYR A 50 0.91 26.99 4.28
C TYR A 50 0.04 26.45 5.41
N ASP A 51 0.20 25.17 5.72
CA ASP A 51 -0.33 24.54 6.95
C ASP A 51 0.84 24.01 7.79
N ARG A 52 0.57 23.71 9.06
CA ARG A 52 1.53 23.10 9.98
C ARG A 52 1.96 21.73 9.46
N ALA A 53 3.26 21.46 9.58
CA ALA A 53 3.85 20.16 9.33
C ALA A 53 3.70 19.22 10.53
N HIS A 54 3.47 17.95 10.25
CA HIS A 54 3.44 16.86 11.22
C HIS A 54 4.42 15.75 10.84
N GLN A 55 4.89 15.00 11.83
CA GLN A 55 5.70 13.82 11.57
C GLN A 55 4.86 12.80 10.79
N GLY A 56 5.45 12.23 9.74
CA GLY A 56 4.79 11.32 8.82
C GLY A 56 4.05 11.98 7.66
N ASP A 57 3.96 13.32 7.62
CA ASP A 57 3.35 14.01 6.48
C ASP A 57 4.05 13.63 5.18
N ARG A 58 3.27 13.09 4.25
CA ARG A 58 3.71 12.77 2.90
C ARG A 58 3.86 14.02 2.07
N LEU A 59 4.89 14.02 1.25
CA LEU A 59 5.27 15.15 0.44
C LEU A 59 5.36 14.72 -1.02
N LYS A 60 4.92 15.61 -1.90
CA LYS A 60 5.24 15.57 -3.32
C LYS A 60 6.49 16.39 -3.59
N LEU A 61 7.16 16.12 -4.70
CA LEU A 61 8.35 16.89 -5.13
C LEU A 61 8.07 18.40 -5.29
N THR A 62 6.83 18.76 -5.62
CA THR A 62 6.38 20.15 -5.80
C THR A 62 6.06 20.87 -4.49
N ASP A 63 5.96 20.14 -3.37
CA ASP A 63 5.64 20.72 -2.07
C ASP A 63 6.82 21.53 -1.54
N GLN A 64 6.51 22.58 -0.78
CA GLN A 64 7.50 23.42 -0.12
C GLN A 64 7.45 23.23 1.38
N ILE A 65 8.62 23.18 2.01
CA ILE A 65 8.75 23.08 3.46
C ILE A 65 9.46 24.34 3.96
N TRP A 66 8.96 24.89 5.06
CA TRP A 66 9.49 26.09 5.66
C TRP A 66 9.67 25.92 7.17
N VAL A 67 10.93 25.94 7.61
CA VAL A 67 11.30 26.01 9.03
C VAL A 67 11.47 27.48 9.39
N LYS A 68 10.53 28.05 10.14
CA LYS A 68 10.44 29.51 10.30
C LYS A 68 11.46 30.11 11.24
N ASN A 69 11.77 29.43 12.34
CA ASN A 69 12.60 29.96 13.41
C ASN A 69 13.71 28.99 13.83
N PRO A 70 14.79 29.47 14.48
CA PRO A 70 15.93 28.63 14.86
C PRO A 70 15.64 27.55 15.91
N GLN A 71 14.51 27.64 16.61
CA GLN A 71 14.08 26.65 17.60
C GLN A 71 13.27 25.51 16.97
N SER A 72 12.83 25.68 15.72
CA SER A 72 12.17 24.67 14.92
C SER A 72 13.19 23.81 14.17
N SER A 73 12.80 22.58 13.86
CA SER A 73 13.58 21.68 13.02
C SER A 73 12.67 20.77 12.22
N ALA A 74 13.11 20.39 11.03
CA ALA A 74 12.45 19.37 10.23
C ALA A 74 13.49 18.51 9.52
N THR A 75 13.25 17.21 9.52
CA THR A 75 14.01 16.23 8.76
C THR A 75 13.08 15.55 7.77
N VAL A 76 13.40 15.61 6.49
CA VAL A 76 12.68 14.89 5.43
C VAL A 76 13.43 13.60 5.12
N SER A 77 12.73 12.47 5.08
CA SER A 77 13.28 11.25 4.51
C SER A 77 13.03 11.27 3.00
N CYS A 78 14.08 11.20 2.20
CA CYS A 78 13.99 11.12 0.74
C CYS A 78 13.83 9.67 0.27
N SER A 79 13.45 9.50 -1.01
CA SER A 79 13.22 8.21 -1.66
C SER A 79 14.47 7.33 -1.74
N ASP A 80 15.67 7.90 -1.79
CA ASP A 80 16.97 7.20 -1.87
C ASP A 80 17.55 6.79 -0.50
N LEU A 81 16.71 6.82 0.54
CA LEU A 81 17.05 6.61 1.95
C LEU A 81 17.94 7.70 2.58
N SER A 82 18.27 8.78 1.87
CA SER A 82 18.92 9.95 2.50
C SER A 82 17.93 10.69 3.41
N ASN A 83 18.48 11.57 4.25
CA ASN A 83 17.69 12.46 5.09
C ASN A 83 18.14 13.90 4.80
N TRP A 84 17.18 14.77 4.54
CA TRP A 84 17.40 16.19 4.35
C TRP A 84 17.03 16.94 5.62
N GLN A 85 18.01 17.61 6.23
CA GLN A 85 17.77 18.58 7.29
C GLN A 85 17.37 19.92 6.67
N VAL A 86 16.13 20.35 6.89
CA VAL A 86 15.61 21.57 6.27
C VAL A 86 16.25 22.79 6.95
N PRO A 87 16.89 23.70 6.19
CA PRO A 87 17.48 24.91 6.74
C PRO A 87 16.41 25.90 7.24
N VAL A 88 16.76 26.68 8.25
CA VAL A 88 15.89 27.70 8.84
C VAL A 88 15.81 28.92 7.92
N GLY A 89 14.63 29.53 7.84
CA GLY A 89 14.42 30.86 7.26
C GLY A 89 14.03 30.86 5.77
N THR A 90 14.28 29.79 5.04
CA THR A 90 13.97 29.69 3.60
C THR A 90 12.97 28.57 3.36
N ALA A 91 11.91 28.86 2.60
CA ALA A 91 11.02 27.82 2.08
C ALA A 91 11.68 27.15 0.87
N LEU A 92 11.82 25.83 0.90
CA LEU A 92 12.48 25.06 -0.16
C LEU A 92 11.54 23.98 -0.70
N LYS A 93 11.57 23.76 -2.01
CA LYS A 93 10.85 22.64 -2.61
C LYS A 93 11.56 21.33 -2.32
N VAL A 94 10.79 20.26 -2.17
CA VAL A 94 11.34 18.90 -1.99
C VAL A 94 12.24 18.52 -3.17
N SER A 95 11.85 18.88 -4.40
CA SER A 95 12.64 18.62 -5.63
C SER A 95 14.01 19.30 -5.69
N GLU A 96 14.27 20.32 -4.87
CA GLU A 96 15.56 21.01 -4.86
C GLU A 96 16.64 20.21 -4.10
N VAL A 97 16.23 19.27 -3.25
CA VAL A 97 17.15 18.52 -2.39
C VAL A 97 16.98 17.01 -2.52
N CYS A 98 15.73 16.52 -2.48
CA CYS A 98 15.49 15.10 -2.64
C CYS A 98 15.50 14.70 -4.13
N PRO A 99 16.20 13.62 -4.50
CA PRO A 99 16.22 13.15 -5.89
C PRO A 99 14.85 12.59 -6.31
N ASN A 100 14.48 12.80 -7.59
CA ASN A 100 13.28 12.20 -8.22
C ASN A 100 13.49 10.72 -8.63
N SER A 101 14.43 10.03 -7.99
CA SER A 101 14.65 8.61 -8.15
C SER A 101 15.00 8.04 -6.77
N GLY A 102 14.61 6.80 -6.50
CA GLY A 102 14.87 6.24 -5.20
C GLY A 102 14.47 4.80 -5.04
N ILE A 103 14.65 4.34 -3.81
CA ILE A 103 14.38 2.98 -3.35
C ILE A 103 12.96 2.90 -2.77
N LEU A 104 12.50 3.97 -2.13
CA LEU A 104 11.20 4.02 -1.47
C LEU A 104 10.11 4.50 -2.42
N PHE A 105 8.99 3.79 -2.42
CA PHE A 105 7.79 4.11 -3.18
C PHE A 105 6.56 4.09 -2.27
N ARG A 106 5.54 4.86 -2.66
CA ARG A 106 4.24 4.82 -1.99
C ARG A 106 3.57 3.46 -2.25
N PRO A 107 2.90 2.88 -1.25
CA PRO A 107 1.90 1.84 -1.50
C PRO A 107 0.84 2.38 -2.45
N GLY A 108 0.82 1.87 -3.68
CA GLY A 108 -0.22 2.25 -4.65
C GLY A 108 -1.56 1.61 -4.29
N ASP A 109 -2.64 2.21 -4.80
CA ASP A 109 -4.03 1.85 -4.50
C ASP A 109 -4.47 0.51 -5.12
N ASN A 110 -3.59 -0.14 -5.89
CA ASN A 110 -3.85 -1.44 -6.50
C ASN A 110 -4.12 -2.49 -5.43
N LEU A 111 -5.40 -2.76 -5.21
CA LEU A 111 -5.90 -3.85 -4.37
C LEU A 111 -5.42 -5.19 -4.92
N ALA A 112 -5.05 -6.11 -4.02
CA ALA A 112 -4.69 -7.45 -4.45
C ALA A 112 -5.86 -8.13 -5.19
N PRO A 113 -5.62 -8.69 -6.40
CA PRO A 113 -6.67 -9.37 -7.12
C PRO A 113 -7.08 -10.67 -6.41
N GLY A 114 -8.38 -10.88 -6.26
CA GLY A 114 -8.96 -12.23 -6.28
C GLY A 114 -8.81 -13.14 -5.05
N ARG A 115 -8.46 -12.64 -3.86
CA ARG A 115 -8.79 -13.37 -2.61
C ARG A 115 -10.07 -12.77 -2.04
N GLY A 116 -11.12 -13.59 -1.96
CA GLY A 116 -12.50 -13.17 -1.67
C GLY A 116 -12.65 -12.16 -0.54
N ILE A 117 -13.79 -11.45 -0.56
CA ILE A 117 -14.23 -10.51 0.47
C ILE A 117 -14.04 -11.16 1.85
N GLU A 118 -13.60 -10.37 2.82
CA GLU A 118 -13.57 -10.77 4.23
C GLU A 118 -15.00 -11.08 4.69
N ASN A 119 -15.37 -12.34 4.51
CA ASN A 119 -16.64 -12.92 4.86
C ASN A 119 -16.38 -13.96 5.94
N GLU A 120 -17.05 -13.79 7.08
CA GLU A 120 -16.90 -14.63 8.27
C GLU A 120 -17.32 -16.10 8.04
N ASP A 121 -18.09 -16.37 6.98
CA ASP A 121 -18.48 -17.71 6.58
C ASP A 121 -17.33 -18.49 5.91
N PHE A 122 -16.21 -17.83 5.58
CA PHE A 122 -15.08 -18.45 4.90
C PHE A 122 -13.80 -18.37 5.74
N PRO A 123 -12.90 -19.36 5.63
CA PRO A 123 -11.63 -19.35 6.34
C PRO A 123 -10.62 -18.45 5.63
N TYR A 124 -10.96 -17.17 5.45
CA TYR A 124 -10.13 -16.25 4.69
C TYR A 124 -8.77 -16.07 5.36
N LEU A 125 -7.72 -16.12 4.54
CA LEU A 125 -6.35 -16.03 5.03
C LEU A 125 -6.08 -14.63 5.58
N ILE A 126 -5.51 -14.56 6.78
CA ILE A 126 -5.11 -13.32 7.45
C ILE A 126 -3.60 -13.10 7.28
N SER A 127 -2.79 -14.16 7.42
CA SER A 127 -1.34 -14.08 7.28
C SER A 127 -0.75 -15.44 6.89
N PRO A 128 0.29 -15.49 6.05
CA PRO A 128 0.71 -14.44 5.12
C PRO A 128 -0.33 -14.28 4.01
N ARG A 129 -0.73 -13.06 3.65
CA ARG A 129 -1.69 -12.83 2.56
C ARG A 129 -1.10 -11.84 1.57
N ASN A 130 -1.08 -12.21 0.28
CA ASN A 130 -0.63 -11.36 -0.81
C ASN A 130 0.69 -10.64 -0.47
N THR A 131 1.71 -11.41 -0.09
CA THR A 131 3.02 -10.90 0.34
C THR A 131 4.16 -11.79 -0.17
N ALA A 132 5.30 -11.20 -0.49
CA ALA A 132 6.54 -11.94 -0.56
C ALA A 132 6.97 -12.39 0.85
N LEU A 133 7.82 -13.41 0.90
CA LEU A 133 8.44 -13.93 2.10
C LEU A 133 9.96 -13.83 2.00
N ARG A 134 10.58 -13.60 3.14
CA ARG A 134 12.02 -13.69 3.29
C ARG A 134 12.44 -15.17 3.47
N PRO A 135 13.46 -15.65 2.73
CA PRO A 135 13.92 -17.02 2.84
C PRO A 135 14.39 -17.37 4.26
N ASN A 136 14.11 -18.61 4.69
CA ASN A 136 14.54 -19.19 5.97
C ASN A 136 14.01 -18.46 7.22
N GLN A 137 12.93 -17.70 7.11
CA GLN A 137 12.20 -17.18 8.26
C GLN A 137 11.10 -18.14 8.71
N PRO A 138 10.81 -18.22 10.02
CA PRO A 138 9.61 -18.87 10.53
C PRO A 138 8.35 -18.28 9.89
N LEU A 139 7.38 -19.14 9.58
CA LEU A 139 6.13 -18.73 8.98
C LEU A 139 4.97 -19.34 9.76
N THR A 140 4.06 -18.49 10.22
CA THR A 140 2.82 -18.93 10.86
C THR A 140 1.65 -18.52 9.98
N LEU A 141 0.90 -19.51 9.52
CA LEU A 141 -0.31 -19.29 8.74
C LEU A 141 -1.48 -19.03 9.70
N ARG A 142 -2.26 -17.99 9.44
CA ARG A 142 -3.43 -17.59 10.23
C ARG A 142 -4.59 -17.27 9.30
N TRP A 143 -5.79 -17.71 9.65
CA TRP A 143 -7.02 -17.44 8.90
C TRP A 143 -8.17 -17.13 9.86
N HIS A 144 -9.30 -16.71 9.31
CA HIS A 144 -10.53 -16.54 10.07
C HIS A 144 -11.14 -17.91 10.42
N GLY A 145 -11.57 -18.08 11.67
CA GLY A 145 -12.24 -19.32 12.08
C GLY A 145 -13.68 -19.37 11.59
N VAL A 146 -14.08 -20.47 10.97
CA VAL A 146 -15.46 -20.69 10.50
C VAL A 146 -16.29 -21.29 11.62
N LYS A 147 -17.48 -20.73 11.85
CA LYS A 147 -18.44 -21.25 12.82
C LYS A 147 -18.76 -22.73 12.53
N GLU A 148 -18.85 -23.55 13.58
CA GLU A 148 -19.14 -25.00 13.50
C GLU A 148 -18.02 -25.86 12.87
N ALA A 149 -16.92 -25.27 12.40
CA ALA A 149 -15.77 -26.04 11.95
C ALA A 149 -15.02 -26.66 13.15
N SER A 150 -14.78 -27.97 13.08
CA SER A 150 -14.00 -28.71 14.07
C SER A 150 -12.51 -28.82 13.73
N HIS A 151 -12.17 -28.70 12.44
CA HIS A 151 -10.80 -28.72 11.94
C HIS A 151 -10.71 -28.04 10.57
N TYR A 152 -9.46 -27.82 10.14
CA TYR A 152 -9.08 -27.24 8.86
C TYR A 152 -8.01 -28.10 8.19
N ASP A 153 -8.17 -28.31 6.89
CA ASP A 153 -7.15 -28.84 6.00
C ASP A 153 -6.44 -27.67 5.31
N VAL A 154 -5.15 -27.52 5.58
CA VAL A 154 -4.32 -26.43 5.06
C VAL A 154 -3.33 -27.00 4.05
N THR A 155 -3.35 -26.46 2.83
CA THR A 155 -2.51 -26.89 1.72
C THR A 155 -1.74 -25.70 1.17
N ILE A 156 -0.43 -25.86 1.03
CA ILE A 156 0.41 -24.99 0.19
C ILE A 156 0.65 -25.75 -1.11
N LYS A 157 0.36 -25.11 -2.24
CA LYS A 157 0.48 -25.71 -3.58
C LYS A 157 1.28 -24.86 -4.55
N ASP A 158 2.05 -25.54 -5.40
CA ASP A 158 2.60 -25.02 -6.65
C ASP A 158 1.56 -25.29 -7.75
N LEU A 159 0.86 -24.24 -8.18
CA LEU A 159 -0.27 -24.35 -9.12
C LEU A 159 -1.29 -25.38 -8.63
N ALA A 160 -1.37 -26.54 -9.28
CA ALA A 160 -2.26 -27.64 -8.90
C ALA A 160 -1.60 -28.71 -7.99
N ARG A 161 -0.29 -28.63 -7.75
CA ARG A 161 0.46 -29.67 -7.02
C ARG A 161 0.64 -29.30 -5.55
N PRO A 162 0.13 -30.08 -4.59
CA PRO A 162 0.41 -29.85 -3.17
C PRO A 162 1.90 -30.04 -2.89
N VAL A 163 2.50 -29.07 -2.22
CA VAL A 163 3.90 -29.15 -1.73
C VAL A 163 3.97 -29.35 -0.22
N TRP A 164 2.89 -29.02 0.48
CA TRP A 164 2.75 -29.25 1.92
C TRP A 164 1.27 -29.28 2.30
N GLU A 165 0.92 -30.17 3.22
CA GLU A 165 -0.43 -30.33 3.74
C GLU A 165 -0.42 -30.62 5.23
N LYS A 166 -1.38 -30.06 5.96
CA LYS A 166 -1.56 -30.34 7.39
C LYS A 166 -3.00 -30.11 7.81
N ARG A 167 -3.49 -31.00 8.68
CA ARG A 167 -4.76 -30.84 9.39
C ARG A 167 -4.53 -30.25 10.78
N VAL A 168 -5.31 -29.25 11.16
CA VAL A 168 -5.28 -28.60 12.48
C VAL A 168 -6.68 -28.30 12.99
N SER A 169 -6.86 -28.21 14.31
CA SER A 169 -8.14 -27.82 14.92
C SER A 169 -8.31 -26.30 15.03
N GLU A 170 -7.21 -25.59 15.27
CA GLU A 170 -7.19 -24.15 15.45
C GLU A 170 -6.96 -23.41 14.12
N PRO A 171 -7.41 -22.14 13.98
CA PRO A 171 -7.25 -21.35 12.76
C PRO A 171 -5.84 -20.76 12.61
N ILE A 172 -4.83 -21.55 12.98
CA ILE A 172 -3.42 -21.20 12.99
C ILE A 172 -2.56 -22.46 12.81
N VAL A 173 -1.49 -22.34 12.03
CA VAL A 173 -0.50 -23.42 11.91
C VAL A 173 0.88 -22.88 11.59
N ASP A 174 1.89 -23.39 12.28
CA ASP A 174 3.28 -23.12 11.93
C ASP A 174 3.70 -23.96 10.72
N TYR A 175 4.30 -23.28 9.75
CA TYR A 175 4.96 -23.88 8.62
C TYR A 175 6.46 -24.04 8.95
N PRO A 176 6.95 -25.29 9.03
CA PRO A 176 8.17 -25.60 9.76
C PRO A 176 9.46 -25.05 9.12
N ASN A 177 9.49 -24.82 7.80
CA ASN A 177 10.64 -24.18 7.16
C ASN A 177 10.34 -23.64 5.75
N SER A 178 10.46 -22.31 5.56
CA SER A 178 10.39 -21.64 4.25
C SER A 178 11.50 -22.06 3.28
N SER A 179 12.58 -22.71 3.74
CA SER A 179 13.66 -23.23 2.88
C SER A 179 13.21 -24.31 1.90
N GLN A 180 12.05 -24.94 2.11
CA GLN A 180 11.49 -25.93 1.19
C GLN A 180 10.80 -25.27 -0.02
N LEU A 181 10.49 -23.98 0.08
CA LEU A 181 9.91 -23.20 -0.99
C LEU A 181 11.02 -22.67 -1.90
N ARG A 182 10.76 -22.71 -3.21
CA ARG A 182 11.67 -22.21 -4.24
C ARG A 182 11.59 -20.68 -4.27
N ARG A 183 12.75 -20.06 -4.46
CA ARG A 183 12.87 -18.62 -4.72
C ARG A 183 12.24 -18.28 -6.06
N ASP A 184 11.77 -17.04 -6.20
CA ASP A 184 11.08 -16.52 -7.40
C ASP A 184 9.89 -17.37 -7.87
N TRP A 185 9.32 -18.14 -6.94
CA TRP A 185 8.21 -19.01 -7.23
C TRP A 185 6.99 -18.61 -6.41
N GLY A 186 5.84 -18.61 -7.07
CA GLY A 186 4.56 -18.30 -6.46
C GLY A 186 3.90 -19.54 -5.86
N TYR A 187 3.38 -19.41 -4.64
CA TYR A 187 2.61 -20.47 -3.99
C TYR A 187 1.20 -20.02 -3.61
N PHE A 188 0.27 -20.94 -3.74
CA PHE A 188 -1.12 -20.75 -3.33
C PHE A 188 -1.34 -21.43 -1.98
N ILE A 189 -1.98 -20.72 -1.06
CA ILE A 189 -2.38 -21.22 0.25
C ILE A 189 -3.89 -21.41 0.18
N VAL A 190 -4.30 -22.65 0.42
CA VAL A 190 -5.69 -23.07 0.47
C VAL A 190 -5.99 -23.52 1.89
N VAL A 191 -7.07 -22.99 2.46
CA VAL A 191 -7.60 -23.44 3.73
C VAL A 191 -9.01 -23.96 3.50
N THR A 192 -9.29 -25.19 3.90
CA THR A 192 -10.62 -25.81 3.79
C THR A 192 -11.11 -26.16 5.19
N ALA A 193 -12.25 -25.62 5.60
CA ALA A 193 -12.88 -25.96 6.86
C ALA A 193 -13.60 -27.31 6.74
N SER A 194 -13.73 -28.02 7.87
CA SER A 194 -14.48 -29.29 7.96
C SER A 194 -15.96 -29.20 7.54
N THR A 195 -16.53 -27.99 7.50
CA THR A 195 -17.87 -27.70 6.97
C THR A 195 -17.93 -27.70 5.43
N GLY A 196 -16.79 -27.79 4.75
CA GLY A 196 -16.66 -27.89 3.29
C GLY A 196 -16.37 -26.57 2.58
N VAL A 197 -16.41 -25.43 3.28
CA VAL A 197 -16.04 -24.12 2.72
C VAL A 197 -14.53 -23.93 2.67
N SER A 198 -14.04 -23.20 1.69
CA SER A 198 -12.60 -22.97 1.49
C SER A 198 -12.26 -21.53 1.11
N SER A 199 -11.02 -21.13 1.44
CA SER A 199 -10.39 -19.90 0.96
C SER A 199 -9.14 -20.27 0.17
N PRO A 200 -9.06 -19.95 -1.12
CA PRO A 200 -10.08 -19.27 -1.93
C PRO A 200 -11.36 -20.08 -2.11
N LYS A 201 -12.49 -19.39 -2.27
CA LYS A 201 -13.79 -20.01 -2.59
C LYS A 201 -13.73 -20.85 -3.87
N ASN A 202 -13.05 -20.34 -4.90
CA ASN A 202 -12.85 -21.03 -6.16
C ASN A 202 -11.37 -21.39 -6.33
N LEU A 203 -11.03 -22.66 -6.05
CA LEU A 203 -9.65 -23.19 -6.08
C LEU A 203 -8.92 -23.03 -7.43
N ASN A 204 -9.68 -22.86 -8.52
CA ASN A 204 -9.20 -22.78 -9.89
C ASN A 204 -9.25 -21.35 -10.48
N GLN A 205 -9.67 -20.35 -9.70
CA GLN A 205 -9.83 -18.97 -10.17
C GLN A 205 -8.99 -17.96 -9.39
N GLU A 206 -8.01 -18.40 -8.59
CA GLU A 206 -7.07 -17.44 -8.00
C GLU A 206 -6.16 -16.87 -9.10
N PRO A 207 -6.27 -15.56 -9.40
CA PRO A 207 -5.54 -14.97 -10.51
C PRO A 207 -4.05 -14.80 -10.22
N ALA A 208 -3.66 -14.87 -8.94
CA ALA A 208 -2.28 -14.65 -8.51
C ALA A 208 -1.91 -15.53 -7.29
N PRO A 209 -0.62 -15.90 -7.15
CA PRO A 209 -0.12 -16.59 -5.96
C PRO A 209 -0.34 -15.80 -4.66
N THR A 210 -0.54 -16.49 -3.55
CA THR A 210 -0.62 -15.87 -2.20
C THR A 210 0.69 -15.26 -1.77
N ILE A 211 1.75 -16.01 -2.03
CA ILE A 211 3.08 -15.72 -1.55
C ILE A 211 4.10 -15.96 -2.65
N THR A 212 5.16 -15.17 -2.64
CA THR A 212 6.41 -15.46 -3.35
C THR A 212 7.57 -15.45 -2.37
N LEU A 213 8.77 -15.80 -2.83
CA LEU A 213 9.98 -15.68 -2.04
C LEU A 213 10.96 -14.73 -2.72
N LEU A 214 11.63 -13.90 -1.93
CA LEU A 214 12.68 -13.02 -2.45
C LEU A 214 13.87 -13.81 -3.02
N THR A 215 14.53 -13.23 -4.02
CA THR A 215 15.85 -13.68 -4.47
C THR A 215 16.92 -13.46 -3.40
N ASP A 216 18.07 -14.10 -3.59
CA ASP A 216 19.26 -13.76 -2.81
C ASP A 216 19.66 -12.29 -2.96
N ASP A 217 19.66 -11.76 -4.19
CA ASP A 217 20.05 -10.37 -4.44
C ASP A 217 19.11 -9.39 -3.74
N GLN A 218 17.80 -9.65 -3.77
CA GLN A 218 16.81 -8.83 -3.08
C GLN A 218 16.98 -8.89 -1.56
N GLU A 219 17.20 -10.08 -0.99
CA GLU A 219 17.42 -10.24 0.45
C GLU A 219 18.72 -9.56 0.90
N GLN A 220 19.79 -9.59 0.09
CA GLN A 220 21.04 -8.90 0.39
C GLN A 220 20.90 -7.38 0.30
N GLU A 221 20.26 -6.85 -0.75
CA GLU A 221 20.03 -5.41 -0.90
C GLU A 221 19.08 -4.89 0.20
N LEU A 222 18.06 -5.67 0.57
CA LEU A 222 17.21 -5.38 1.73
C LEU A 222 18.03 -5.28 3.02
N LYS A 223 18.87 -6.27 3.32
CA LYS A 223 19.73 -6.26 4.54
C LYS A 223 20.65 -5.05 4.59
N LYS A 224 21.28 -4.71 3.47
CA LYS A 224 22.15 -3.54 3.33
C LYS A 224 21.37 -2.25 3.60
N ASN A 225 20.19 -2.09 3.01
CA ASN A 225 19.35 -0.90 3.18
C ASN A 225 18.76 -0.80 4.58
N LEU A 226 18.36 -1.91 5.20
CA LEU A 226 17.97 -1.97 6.61
C LEU A 226 19.12 -1.50 7.51
N ALA A 227 20.34 -2.03 7.31
CA ALA A 227 21.52 -1.61 8.06
C ALA A 227 21.81 -0.11 7.90
N LYS A 228 21.64 0.44 6.68
CA LYS A 228 21.74 1.89 6.43
C LYS A 228 20.70 2.68 7.21
N ILE A 229 19.46 2.20 7.34
CA ILE A 229 18.41 2.88 8.12
C ILE A 229 18.73 2.84 9.62
N GLU A 230 19.27 1.73 10.14
CA GLU A 230 19.57 1.60 11.57
C GLU A 230 20.57 2.64 12.08
N THR A 231 21.56 3.00 11.27
CA THR A 231 22.61 3.97 11.63
C THR A 231 22.15 5.43 11.56
N GLN A 232 20.96 5.70 11.01
CA GLN A 232 20.43 7.05 10.91
C GLN A 232 20.00 7.58 12.28
N ASN A 233 20.23 8.87 12.50
CA ASN A 233 19.74 9.59 13.67
C ASN A 233 18.26 9.96 13.48
N LEU A 234 17.40 8.94 13.60
CA LEU A 234 15.95 9.03 13.50
C LEU A 234 15.35 8.37 14.74
N ASP A 235 14.19 8.85 15.18
CA ASP A 235 13.46 8.22 16.27
C ASP A 235 12.86 6.86 15.85
N ALA A 236 12.22 6.18 16.80
CA ALA A 236 11.66 4.85 16.58
C ALA A 236 10.50 4.84 15.55
N ASP A 237 9.69 5.90 15.49
CA ASP A 237 8.56 6.00 14.56
C ASP A 237 9.07 6.21 13.14
N ALA A 238 9.99 7.17 12.97
CA ALA A 238 10.63 7.46 11.70
C ALA A 238 11.37 6.24 11.14
N LYS A 239 12.11 5.50 11.98
CA LYS A 239 12.75 4.24 11.57
C LYS A 239 11.73 3.17 11.19
N ALA A 240 10.64 3.04 11.95
CA ALA A 240 9.59 2.07 11.64
C ALA A 240 8.91 2.38 10.30
N GLN A 241 8.54 3.64 10.04
CA GLN A 241 7.98 4.08 8.75
C GLN A 241 8.96 3.80 7.61
N LYS A 242 10.23 4.20 7.76
CA LYS A 242 11.24 4.01 6.70
C LYS A 242 11.46 2.55 6.34
N LYS A 243 11.53 1.66 7.35
CA LYS A 243 11.68 0.22 7.13
C LYS A 243 10.42 -0.40 6.56
N ALA A 244 9.23 0.00 7.01
CA ALA A 244 7.96 -0.48 6.45
C ALA A 244 7.82 -0.09 4.97
N HIS A 245 8.14 1.14 4.61
CA HIS A 245 8.20 1.56 3.21
C HIS A 245 9.27 0.82 2.41
N LEU A 246 10.43 0.51 3.00
CA LEU A 246 11.45 -0.30 2.35
C LEU A 246 10.95 -1.73 2.09
N TYR A 247 10.31 -2.38 3.08
CA TYR A 247 9.70 -3.70 2.92
C TYR A 247 8.64 -3.71 1.83
N HIS A 248 7.76 -2.70 1.82
CA HIS A 248 6.82 -2.54 0.73
C HIS A 248 7.54 -2.37 -0.62
N SER A 249 8.61 -1.58 -0.67
CA SER A 249 9.31 -1.26 -1.92
C SER A 249 10.18 -2.39 -2.49
N THR A 250 10.28 -3.54 -1.81
CA THR A 250 11.01 -4.72 -2.35
C THR A 250 10.25 -5.46 -3.44
N CYS A 251 9.09 -4.95 -3.90
CA CYS A 251 8.27 -5.59 -4.94
C CYS A 251 9.10 -6.01 -6.16
N GLN A 252 8.95 -7.27 -6.59
CA GLN A 252 9.42 -7.69 -7.93
C GLN A 252 8.55 -7.07 -9.03
N ASP A 253 7.25 -6.96 -8.78
CA ASP A 253 6.28 -6.31 -9.66
C ASP A 253 5.25 -5.53 -8.83
N ARG A 254 5.18 -4.22 -9.04
CA ARG A 254 4.31 -3.30 -8.27
C ARG A 254 2.83 -3.57 -8.48
N ASN A 255 2.46 -4.18 -9.60
CA ASN A 255 1.07 -4.53 -9.89
C ASN A 255 0.61 -5.77 -9.11
N TYR A 256 1.54 -6.56 -8.56
CA TYR A 256 1.25 -7.79 -7.84
C TYR A 256 1.70 -7.65 -6.38
N PRO A 257 0.77 -7.35 -5.44
CA PRO A 257 1.11 -7.14 -4.04
C PRO A 257 1.85 -8.31 -3.41
N ASN A 258 1.59 -9.53 -3.87
CA ASN A 258 2.26 -10.75 -3.43
C ASN A 258 3.76 -10.82 -3.74
N THR A 259 4.33 -9.82 -4.41
CA THR A 259 5.77 -9.70 -4.64
C THR A 259 6.48 -8.74 -3.69
N CYS A 260 5.74 -8.02 -2.85
CA CYS A 260 6.25 -7.05 -1.88
C CYS A 260 6.25 -7.65 -0.46
N LEU A 261 7.17 -7.26 0.43
CA LEU A 261 7.17 -7.74 1.83
C LEU A 261 6.10 -7.03 2.69
N ASN A 262 4.83 -7.10 2.29
CA ASN A 262 3.74 -6.42 2.98
C ASN A 262 3.54 -6.97 4.41
N GLN A 263 3.73 -8.27 4.64
CA GLN A 263 3.58 -8.86 5.97
C GLN A 263 4.69 -8.40 6.93
N ASP A 264 5.96 -8.37 6.49
CA ASP A 264 7.05 -7.81 7.31
C ASP A 264 6.79 -6.34 7.67
N ALA A 265 6.23 -5.55 6.75
CA ALA A 265 5.82 -4.18 7.03
C ALA A 265 4.70 -4.13 8.09
N ILE A 266 3.66 -4.95 7.96
CA ILE A 266 2.55 -5.02 8.93
C ILE A 266 3.06 -5.41 10.32
N ASP A 267 3.91 -6.44 10.42
CA ASP A 267 4.42 -6.96 11.69
C ASP A 267 5.35 -5.96 12.39
N LEU A 268 6.17 -5.25 11.61
CA LEU A 268 7.00 -4.16 12.10
C LEU A 268 6.15 -3.02 12.68
N LEU A 269 5.12 -2.59 11.94
CA LEU A 269 4.22 -1.51 12.38
C LEU A 269 3.39 -1.94 13.60
N GLU A 270 2.93 -3.19 13.64
CA GLU A 270 2.21 -3.75 14.78
C GLU A 270 3.09 -3.75 16.04
N THR A 271 4.37 -4.12 15.89
CA THR A 271 5.35 -4.06 16.99
C THR A 271 5.51 -2.63 17.47
N ARG A 272 5.57 -1.66 16.55
CA ARG A 272 5.71 -0.24 16.94
C ARG A 272 4.47 0.30 17.64
N ILE A 273 3.28 -0.06 17.17
CA ILE A 273 1.98 0.26 17.79
C ILE A 273 1.90 -0.31 19.21
N LYS A 274 2.27 -1.58 19.40
CA LYS A 274 2.32 -2.21 20.74
C LYS A 274 3.30 -1.54 21.68
N ALA A 275 4.36 -0.94 21.15
CA ALA A 275 5.29 -0.10 21.90
C ALA A 275 4.78 1.33 22.17
N GLY A 276 3.49 1.60 21.92
CA GLY A 276 2.80 2.80 22.40
C GLY A 276 3.04 4.08 21.60
N THR A 277 3.28 4.00 20.29
CA THR A 277 3.30 5.22 19.45
C THR A 277 1.92 5.87 19.38
N ASP A 278 1.89 7.20 19.38
CA ASP A 278 0.74 8.05 19.09
C ASP A 278 0.84 8.75 17.73
N ASN A 279 1.83 8.38 16.90
CA ASN A 279 2.00 8.90 15.55
C ASN A 279 0.96 8.29 14.61
N ALA A 280 -0.03 9.11 14.21
CA ALA A 280 -1.12 8.71 13.32
C ALA A 280 -0.65 8.08 12.00
N ALA A 281 0.50 8.52 11.46
CA ALA A 281 1.02 8.04 10.18
C ALA A 281 1.54 6.59 10.25
N ILE A 282 1.89 6.06 11.44
CA ILE A 282 2.19 4.64 11.62
C ILE A 282 0.92 3.80 11.43
N TYR A 283 -0.19 4.22 12.03
CA TYR A 283 -1.48 3.54 11.92
C TYR A 283 -2.03 3.63 10.50
N GLN A 284 -1.91 4.80 9.85
CA GLN A 284 -2.26 4.99 8.44
C GLN A 284 -1.48 4.02 7.55
N LEU A 285 -0.15 3.96 7.70
CA LEU A 285 0.67 3.06 6.89
C LEU A 285 0.31 1.59 7.10
N GLN A 286 -0.03 1.18 8.33
CA GLN A 286 -0.47 -0.20 8.58
C GLN A 286 -1.83 -0.47 7.92
N ALA A 287 -2.75 0.50 7.94
CA ALA A 287 -4.03 0.40 7.27
C ALA A 287 -3.88 0.21 5.75
N GLU A 288 -3.00 0.98 5.13
CA GLU A 288 -2.67 0.84 3.70
C GLU A 288 -2.07 -0.52 3.37
N MET A 289 -1.20 -1.06 4.23
CA MET A 289 -0.67 -2.41 4.05
C MET A 289 -1.80 -3.44 4.10
N TYR A 290 -2.74 -3.30 5.04
CA TYR A 290 -3.92 -4.17 5.13
C TYR A 290 -4.82 -4.06 3.88
N GLN A 291 -5.12 -2.84 3.45
CA GLN A 291 -5.92 -2.56 2.25
C GLN A 291 -5.26 -3.20 1.02
N ARG A 292 -3.95 -3.01 0.87
CA ARG A 292 -3.15 -3.58 -0.22
C ARG A 292 -3.21 -5.10 -0.29
N ILE A 293 -3.16 -5.79 0.85
CA ILE A 293 -3.27 -7.26 0.88
C ILE A 293 -4.73 -7.76 0.84
N GLY A 294 -5.70 -6.85 0.81
CA GLY A 294 -7.13 -7.14 0.70
C GLY A 294 -7.81 -7.47 2.03
N LEU A 295 -7.26 -7.00 3.16
CA LEU A 295 -7.87 -7.07 4.49
C LEU A 295 -8.54 -5.73 4.83
N LYS A 296 -9.64 -5.42 4.13
CA LYS A 296 -10.37 -4.15 4.17
C LYS A 296 -10.90 -3.79 5.57
N ARG A 297 -11.42 -4.74 6.35
CA ARG A 297 -11.93 -4.51 7.71
C ARG A 297 -10.80 -4.15 8.68
N GLN A 298 -9.66 -4.84 8.57
CA GLN A 298 -8.46 -4.53 9.35
C GLN A 298 -7.93 -3.14 8.98
N ALA A 299 -7.93 -2.80 7.69
CA ALA A 299 -7.59 -1.46 7.21
C ALA A 299 -8.53 -0.41 7.80
N GLN A 300 -9.86 -0.60 7.73
CA GLN A 300 -10.86 0.30 8.30
C GLN A 300 -10.63 0.54 9.80
N GLN A 301 -10.37 -0.51 10.58
CA GLN A 301 -10.08 -0.40 12.01
C GLN A 301 -8.82 0.45 12.29
N ARG A 302 -7.76 0.24 11.50
CA ARG A 302 -6.51 1.00 11.65
C ARG A 302 -6.65 2.45 11.21
N TYR A 303 -7.36 2.71 10.11
CA TYR A 303 -7.68 4.07 9.68
C TYR A 303 -8.53 4.83 10.70
N ARG A 304 -9.55 4.20 11.31
CA ARG A 304 -10.34 4.84 12.39
C ARG A 304 -9.46 5.25 13.58
N THR A 305 -8.46 4.43 13.92
CA THR A 305 -7.47 4.77 14.97
C THR A 305 -6.57 5.92 14.54
N ALA A 306 -6.06 5.88 13.32
CA ALA A 306 -5.24 6.95 12.73
C ALA A 306 -6.03 8.29 12.70
N LEU A 307 -7.31 8.26 12.35
CA LEU A 307 -8.18 9.43 12.30
C LEU A 307 -8.35 10.06 13.69
N ALA A 308 -8.54 9.25 14.73
CA ALA A 308 -8.65 9.75 16.10
C ALA A 308 -7.37 10.46 16.55
N LEU A 309 -6.20 9.92 16.20
CA LEU A 309 -4.90 10.54 16.48
C LEU A 309 -4.69 11.82 15.65
N ALA A 310 -5.06 11.81 14.36
CA ALA A 310 -4.97 12.97 13.49
C ALA A 310 -5.88 14.13 13.97
N LYS A 311 -7.09 13.82 14.46
CA LYS A 311 -7.99 14.78 15.12
C LYS A 311 -7.34 15.37 16.37
N LYS A 312 -6.77 14.54 17.25
CA LYS A 312 -6.06 15.01 18.45
C LYS A 312 -4.88 15.92 18.11
N ALA A 313 -4.18 15.65 17.02
CA ALA A 313 -3.06 16.45 16.53
C ALA A 313 -3.48 17.68 15.71
N ASN A 314 -4.78 17.88 15.47
CA ASN A 314 -5.32 18.88 14.53
C ASN A 314 -4.64 18.82 13.14
N ASN A 315 -4.28 17.63 12.67
CA ASN A 315 -3.74 17.43 11.33
C ASN A 315 -4.91 17.31 10.34
N LEU A 316 -5.41 18.45 9.85
CA LEU A 316 -6.51 18.48 8.89
C LEU A 316 -6.18 17.75 7.58
N PRO A 317 -5.00 17.94 6.96
CA PRO A 317 -4.62 17.19 5.76
C PRO A 317 -4.73 15.67 5.92
N LEU A 318 -4.19 15.13 7.02
CA LEU A 318 -4.23 13.69 7.28
C LEU A 318 -5.65 13.21 7.62
N GLN A 319 -6.46 14.03 8.27
CA GLN A 319 -7.87 13.71 8.49
C GLN A 319 -8.61 13.52 7.16
N ALA A 320 -8.43 14.45 6.20
CA ALA A 320 -9.07 14.37 4.90
C ALA A 320 -8.65 13.12 4.12
N GLU A 321 -7.33 12.84 4.05
CA GLU A 321 -6.81 11.63 3.37
C GLU A 321 -7.36 10.35 4.00
N ILE A 322 -7.39 10.25 5.34
CA ILE A 322 -7.92 9.06 6.03
C ILE A 322 -9.43 8.92 5.82
N GLN A 323 -10.18 10.02 5.84
CA GLN A 323 -11.63 9.99 5.64
C GLN A 323 -11.99 9.58 4.20
N GLU A 324 -11.26 10.06 3.20
CA GLU A 324 -11.40 9.61 1.82
C GLU A 324 -11.18 8.09 1.71
N GLN A 325 -10.07 7.59 2.28
CA GLN A 325 -9.77 6.15 2.29
C GLN A 325 -10.78 5.30 3.05
N LEU A 326 -11.33 5.81 4.17
CA LEU A 326 -12.42 5.15 4.88
C LEU A 326 -13.70 5.08 4.04
N GLY A 327 -14.01 6.15 3.32
CA GLY A 327 -15.14 6.19 2.39
C GLY A 327 -15.01 5.19 1.26
N GLU A 328 -13.85 5.14 0.60
CA GLU A 328 -13.54 4.15 -0.43
C GLU A 328 -13.65 2.71 0.09
N ILE A 329 -13.12 2.44 1.29
CA ILE A 329 -13.19 1.11 1.92
C ILE A 329 -14.64 0.74 2.26
N ALA A 330 -15.41 1.66 2.84
CA ALA A 330 -16.82 1.43 3.17
C ALA A 330 -17.65 1.15 1.91
N HIS A 331 -17.45 1.93 0.84
CA HIS A 331 -18.09 1.67 -0.45
C HIS A 331 -17.76 0.25 -0.96
N ASN A 332 -16.48 -0.12 -0.88
CA ASN A 332 -15.95 -1.42 -1.25
C ASN A 332 -16.42 -2.60 -0.39
N LEU A 333 -16.98 -2.33 0.78
CA LEU A 333 -17.61 -3.28 1.70
C LEU A 333 -19.14 -3.24 1.60
N GLU A 334 -19.69 -2.45 0.67
CA GLU A 334 -21.13 -2.21 0.49
C GLU A 334 -21.77 -1.52 1.71
N GLU A 335 -20.97 -0.82 2.50
CA GLU A 335 -21.38 -0.02 3.65
C GLU A 335 -21.70 1.43 3.19
N PHE A 336 -22.61 1.57 2.22
CA PHE A 336 -22.79 2.81 1.44
C PHE A 336 -23.15 4.04 2.27
N ALA A 337 -23.99 3.90 3.30
CA ALA A 337 -24.32 5.02 4.19
C ALA A 337 -23.08 5.53 4.94
N GLU A 338 -22.22 4.63 5.41
CA GLU A 338 -20.97 4.99 6.06
C GLU A 338 -19.97 5.59 5.05
N ALA A 339 -19.96 5.10 3.81
CA ALA A 339 -19.13 5.67 2.75
C ALA A 339 -19.45 7.16 2.52
N VAL A 340 -20.73 7.50 2.41
CA VAL A 340 -21.20 8.88 2.24
C VAL A 340 -20.72 9.76 3.41
N GLU A 341 -20.92 9.33 4.66
CA GLU A 341 -20.49 10.09 5.83
C GLU A 341 -18.99 10.42 5.82
N TRP A 342 -18.16 9.46 5.43
CA TRP A 342 -16.71 9.66 5.37
C TRP A 342 -16.29 10.57 4.22
N LEU A 343 -16.84 10.37 3.03
CA LEU A 343 -16.48 11.16 1.85
C LEU A 343 -16.93 12.62 1.99
N GLU A 344 -18.13 12.89 2.52
CA GLU A 344 -18.59 14.26 2.81
C GLU A 344 -17.69 14.97 3.84
N ALA A 345 -17.23 14.23 4.85
CA ALA A 345 -16.33 14.77 5.84
C ALA A 345 -14.94 15.10 5.26
N ALA A 346 -14.43 14.27 4.34
CA ALA A 346 -13.21 14.56 3.59
C ALA A 346 -13.38 15.80 2.70
N GLU A 347 -14.50 15.89 1.96
CA GLU A 347 -14.81 17.03 1.08
C GLU A 347 -14.81 18.33 1.86
N GLY A 348 -15.48 18.37 3.02
CA GLY A 348 -15.58 19.56 3.86
C GLY A 348 -14.23 20.02 4.42
N ILE A 349 -13.23 19.13 4.56
CA ILE A 349 -11.86 19.52 4.92
C ILE A 349 -11.09 20.00 3.69
N TYR A 350 -11.19 19.29 2.55
CA TYR A 350 -10.53 19.69 1.32
C TYR A 350 -10.98 21.08 0.85
N GLN A 351 -12.26 21.42 0.97
CA GLN A 351 -12.78 22.77 0.69
C GLN A 351 -12.11 23.88 1.52
N LYS A 352 -11.64 23.57 2.73
CA LYS A 352 -10.92 24.53 3.60
C LYS A 352 -9.44 24.65 3.27
N LEU A 353 -8.83 23.55 2.81
CA LEU A 353 -7.40 23.49 2.49
C LEU A 353 -7.09 24.00 1.09
N PHE A 354 -7.96 23.69 0.13
CA PHE A 354 -7.69 23.88 -1.29
C PHE A 354 -7.86 25.33 -1.75
N ASN A 355 -7.04 25.71 -2.74
CA ASN A 355 -7.28 26.88 -3.55
C ASN A 355 -8.37 26.55 -4.59
N LEU A 356 -9.62 26.95 -4.31
CA LEU A 356 -10.75 26.64 -5.19
C LEU A 356 -10.73 27.42 -6.52
N GLU A 357 -9.79 28.34 -6.72
CA GLU A 357 -9.52 28.94 -8.02
C GLU A 357 -8.66 28.03 -8.93
N ASP A 358 -8.01 27.00 -8.36
CA ASP A 358 -7.22 26.03 -9.13
C ASP A 358 -8.15 24.94 -9.71
N PRO A 359 -8.21 24.77 -11.05
CA PRO A 359 -9.05 23.74 -11.68
C PRO A 359 -8.72 22.31 -11.23
N GLU A 360 -7.46 22.03 -10.86
CA GLU A 360 -7.08 20.70 -10.36
C GLU A 360 -7.70 20.42 -8.99
N ALA A 361 -7.81 21.44 -8.14
CA ALA A 361 -8.49 21.33 -6.86
C ALA A 361 -10.00 21.13 -7.02
N GLN A 362 -10.62 21.84 -7.98
CA GLN A 362 -12.04 21.63 -8.32
C GLN A 362 -12.27 20.22 -8.86
N GLY A 363 -11.39 19.74 -9.74
CA GLY A 363 -11.46 18.38 -10.29
C GLY A 363 -11.39 17.31 -9.20
N LYS A 364 -10.54 17.48 -8.19
CA LYS A 364 -10.46 16.53 -7.06
C LYS A 364 -11.74 16.53 -6.21
N LEU A 365 -12.34 17.69 -5.97
CA LEU A 365 -13.61 17.77 -5.24
C LEU A 365 -14.77 17.16 -6.05
N GLU A 366 -14.74 17.30 -7.38
CA GLU A 366 -15.75 16.70 -8.24
C GLU A 366 -15.65 15.17 -8.29
N GLU A 367 -14.45 14.61 -8.35
CA GLU A 367 -14.23 13.16 -8.19
C GLU A 367 -14.88 12.65 -6.89
N LEU A 368 -14.61 13.33 -5.77
CA LEU A 368 -15.15 12.97 -4.48
C LEU A 368 -16.68 13.06 -4.42
N ARG A 369 -17.28 14.05 -5.08
CA ARG A 369 -18.75 14.18 -5.20
C ARG A 369 -19.36 13.06 -6.01
N ASN A 370 -18.72 12.65 -7.11
CA ASN A 370 -19.20 11.50 -7.89
C ASN A 370 -19.21 10.22 -7.04
N ASP A 371 -18.19 10.01 -6.21
CA ASP A 371 -18.14 8.85 -5.30
C ASP A 371 -19.22 8.92 -4.21
N ILE A 372 -19.52 10.13 -3.71
CA ILE A 372 -20.64 10.38 -2.79
C ILE A 372 -21.96 10.04 -3.49
N GLU A 373 -22.21 10.54 -4.70
CA GLU A 373 -23.45 10.31 -5.45
C GLU A 373 -23.65 8.83 -5.81
N ASP A 374 -22.60 8.12 -6.26
CA ASP A 374 -22.67 6.68 -6.54
C ASP A 374 -22.99 5.89 -5.26
N SER A 375 -22.39 6.26 -4.12
CA SER A 375 -22.70 5.64 -2.83
C SER A 375 -24.14 5.93 -2.38
N GLN A 376 -24.61 7.17 -2.50
CA GLN A 376 -25.98 7.57 -2.17
C GLN A 376 -27.02 6.83 -3.03
N GLY A 377 -26.75 6.64 -4.31
CA GLY A 377 -27.63 5.91 -5.23
C GLY A 377 -27.77 4.41 -4.92
N ARG A 378 -26.93 3.86 -4.03
CA ARG A 378 -26.92 2.45 -3.62
C ARG A 378 -27.45 2.20 -2.21
N ILE A 379 -27.87 3.25 -1.49
CA ILE A 379 -28.63 3.17 -0.24
C ILE A 379 -30.09 2.89 -0.58
#